data_AF-A0A940EVZ6-F1
#
_entry.id   AF-A0A940EVZ6-F1
#
_cell.length_a   1.000
_cell.length_b   1.000
_cell.length_c   1.000
_cell.angle_alpha   90.00
_cell.angle_beta   90.00
_cell.angle_gamma   90.00
#
_symmetry.space_group_name_H-M   'P 1'
#
loop_
_entity.id
_entity.type
_entity.pdbx_description
1 polymer ?
#
loop_
_entity_poly.entity_id
_entity_poly.type
_entity_poly.pdbx_seq_one_letter_code
_entity_poly.pdbx_strand_id
1 'polypeptide(L)'
;MSEEQARIREYGAPGIVITWEPGRCQHSTNCVRGLPQVFDNQARPWIDPTGAGVEDIVSTIDRCPSFALGYRTEDGRTRTAPSE
;
A
#
# COMPACT_ATOMS: atom_id res chain seq x y z
N MET A 1 -24.97 10.21 7.24
CA MET A 1 -25.39 8.82 6.98
C MET A 1 -24.12 8.01 6.81
N SER A 2 -23.93 7.10 7.78
CA SER A 2 -23.06 5.93 7.80
C SER A 2 -21.77 6.01 7.00
N GLU A 3 -20.74 6.43 7.72
CA GLU A 3 -19.34 6.01 7.58
C GLU A 3 -19.17 4.85 6.60
N GLU A 4 -18.89 5.20 5.35
CA GLU A 4 -18.29 4.31 4.35
C GLU A 4 -16.93 3.91 4.92
N GLN A 5 -16.94 2.92 5.81
CA GLN A 5 -15.75 2.27 6.32
C GLN A 5 -15.08 1.63 5.11
N ALA A 6 -14.22 2.40 4.44
CA ALA A 6 -13.28 1.91 3.47
C ALA A 6 -12.46 0.87 4.22
N ARG A 7 -12.82 -0.41 4.07
CA ARG A 7 -12.17 -1.54 4.75
C ARG A 7 -10.68 -1.49 4.43
N ILE A 8 -9.89 -0.93 5.34
CA ILE A 8 -8.44 -0.89 5.19
C ILE A 8 -7.99 -2.33 5.28
N ARG A 9 -7.27 -2.79 4.26
CA ARG A 9 -6.66 -4.11 4.25
C ARG A 9 -5.20 -3.98 4.64
N GLU A 10 -4.76 -4.81 5.56
CA GLU A 10 -3.38 -4.81 6.03
C GLU A 10 -2.67 -6.09 5.58
N TYR A 11 -1.43 -5.93 5.13
CA TYR A 11 -0.58 -7.00 4.63
C TYR A 11 0.76 -6.90 5.36
N GLY A 12 1.03 -7.84 6.26
CA GLY A 12 2.24 -7.86 7.05
C GLY A 12 3.33 -8.74 6.44
N ALA A 13 4.57 -8.23 6.46
CA ALA A 13 5.81 -8.98 6.26
C ALA A 13 6.80 -8.65 7.41
N PRO A 14 7.87 -9.44 7.57
CA PRO A 14 8.97 -9.07 8.44
C PRO A 14 9.55 -7.70 8.03
N GLY A 15 9.60 -6.73 8.94
CA GLY A 15 10.12 -5.38 8.68
C GLY A 15 9.10 -4.35 8.16
N ILE A 16 7.95 -4.76 7.59
CA ILE A 16 6.97 -3.82 7.02
C ILE A 16 5.52 -4.35 7.03
N VAL A 17 4.58 -3.47 7.34
CA VAL A 17 3.14 -3.69 7.19
C VAL A 17 2.60 -2.71 6.16
N ILE A 18 2.06 -3.20 5.06
CA ILE A 18 1.42 -2.41 4.01
C ILE A 18 -0.07 -2.28 4.32
N THR A 19 -0.61 -1.07 4.23
CA THR A 19 -2.04 -0.80 4.37
C THR A 19 -2.61 -0.34 3.04
N TRP A 20 -3.80 -0.83 2.70
CA TRP A 20 -4.48 -0.47 1.46
C TRP A 20 -5.93 -0.07 1.71
N GLU A 21 -6.28 1.12 1.26
CA GLU A 21 -7.62 1.67 1.32
C GLU A 21 -8.25 1.71 -0.09
N PRO A 22 -9.14 0.76 -0.43
CA PRO A 22 -9.75 0.71 -1.76
C PRO A 22 -10.57 1.96 -2.08
N GLY A 23 -11.18 2.60 -1.08
CA GLY A 23 -12.00 3.81 -1.26
C GLY A 23 -11.23 5.02 -1.79
N ARG A 24 -9.92 5.10 -1.51
CA ARG A 24 -9.03 6.17 -2.00
C ARG A 24 -8.28 5.80 -3.27
N CYS A 25 -8.36 4.55 -3.72
CA CYS A 25 -7.58 4.08 -4.85
C CYS A 25 -8.14 4.61 -6.18
N GLN A 26 -7.38 5.47 -6.87
CA GLN A 26 -7.74 6.02 -8.18
C GLN A 26 -7.32 5.13 -9.37
N HIS A 27 -6.89 3.88 -9.13
CA HIS A 27 -6.44 2.94 -10.16
C HIS A 27 -5.34 3.48 -11.10
N SER A 28 -4.45 4.33 -10.57
CA SER A 28 -3.36 4.96 -11.34
C SER A 28 -2.32 3.96 -11.88
N THR A 29 -2.34 2.70 -11.43
CA THR A 29 -1.43 1.62 -11.86
C THR A 29 0.06 1.86 -11.55
N ASN A 30 0.42 2.99 -10.92
CA ASN A 30 1.80 3.31 -10.53
C ASN A 30 2.40 2.26 -9.58
N CYS A 31 1.61 1.71 -8.67
CA CYS A 31 2.05 0.66 -7.75
C CYS A 31 2.40 -0.64 -8.50
N VAL A 32 1.47 -1.14 -9.32
CA VAL A 32 1.64 -2.38 -10.10
C VAL A 32 2.76 -2.26 -11.13
N ARG A 33 2.91 -1.09 -11.77
CA ARG A 33 4.02 -0.84 -12.73
C ARG A 33 5.36 -0.61 -12.05
N GLY A 34 5.35 0.01 -10.86
CA GLY A 34 6.56 0.32 -10.11
C GLY A 34 7.16 -0.91 -9.45
N LEU A 35 6.33 -1.80 -8.90
CA LEU A 35 6.78 -2.95 -8.14
C LEU A 35 5.83 -4.15 -8.33
N PRO A 36 5.80 -4.78 -9.51
CA PRO A 36 4.88 -5.87 -9.83
C PRO A 36 5.10 -7.13 -8.97
N GLN A 37 6.30 -7.29 -8.42
CA GLN A 37 6.64 -8.35 -7.46
C GLN A 37 5.91 -8.21 -6.11
N VAL A 38 5.46 -7.00 -5.75
CA VAL A 38 4.70 -6.73 -4.52
C VAL A 38 3.24 -6.44 -4.83
N PHE A 39 2.96 -5.65 -5.87
CA PHE A 39 1.61 -5.26 -6.26
C PHE A 39 1.22 -5.97 -7.55
N ASP A 40 0.45 -7.05 -7.45
CA ASP A 40 -0.03 -7.81 -8.59
C ASP A 40 -1.55 -7.96 -8.55
N ASN A 41 -2.23 -7.30 -9.49
CA ASN A 41 -3.69 -7.36 -9.57
C ASN A 41 -4.23 -8.74 -10.01
N GLN A 42 -3.40 -9.59 -10.61
CA GLN A 42 -3.72 -10.97 -10.98
C GLN A 42 -3.49 -11.94 -9.81
N ALA A 43 -2.56 -11.62 -8.89
CA ALA A 43 -2.30 -12.44 -7.72
C ALA A 43 -3.40 -12.38 -6.66
N ARG A 44 -3.48 -13.43 -5.84
CA ARG A 44 -4.35 -13.52 -4.66
C ARG A 44 -3.52 -14.13 -3.52
N PRO A 45 -3.12 -13.34 -2.51
CA PRO A 45 -3.36 -11.90 -2.33
C PRO A 45 -2.69 -11.02 -3.40
N TRP A 46 -3.27 -9.84 -3.67
CA TRP A 46 -2.76 -8.92 -4.70
C TRP A 46 -1.62 -8.02 -4.20
N ILE A 47 -1.41 -7.98 -2.88
CA ILE A 47 -0.27 -7.34 -2.23
C ILE A 47 0.53 -8.45 -1.56
N ASP A 48 1.78 -8.59 -1.98
CA ASP A 48 2.77 -9.45 -1.37
C ASP A 48 3.93 -8.60 -0.81
N PRO A 49 3.91 -8.25 0.49
CA PRO A 49 4.95 -7.45 1.11
C PRO A 49 6.31 -8.16 1.20
N THR A 50 6.40 -9.44 0.83
CA THR A 50 7.66 -10.21 0.80
C THR A 50 8.36 -10.18 -0.56
N GLY A 51 7.71 -9.66 -1.60
CA GLY A 51 8.23 -9.66 -2.97
C GLY A 51 9.37 -8.67 -3.24
N ALA A 52 9.62 -7.71 -2.35
CA ALA A 52 10.70 -6.73 -2.48
C ALA A 52 11.21 -6.24 -1.12
N GLY A 53 12.30 -5.47 -1.14
CA GLY A 53 12.82 -4.81 0.06
C GLY A 53 11.90 -3.68 0.54
N VAL A 54 11.98 -3.38 1.85
CA VAL A 54 11.21 -2.31 2.51
C VAL A 54 11.38 -0.96 1.79
N GLU A 55 12.60 -0.60 1.39
CA GLU A 55 12.88 0.68 0.72
C GLU A 55 12.21 0.79 -0.66
N ASP A 56 12.15 -0.30 -1.43
CA ASP A 56 11.50 -0.34 -2.74
C ASP A 56 9.97 -0.21 -2.59
N ILE A 57 9.42 -0.89 -1.58
CA ILE A 57 8.00 -0.81 -1.22
C ILE A 57 7.64 0.62 -0.84
N VAL A 58 8.42 1.23 0.06
CA VAL A 58 8.23 2.63 0.50
C VAL A 58 8.28 3.57 -0.70
N SER A 59 9.33 3.47 -1.52
CA SER A 59 9.51 4.33 -2.71
C SER A 59 8.39 4.17 -3.74
N THR A 60 7.82 2.97 -3.86
CA THR A 60 6.72 2.69 -4.78
C THR A 60 5.40 3.24 -4.24
N ILE A 61 5.14 3.02 -2.94
CA ILE A 61 3.98 3.56 -2.25
C ILE A 61 4.05 5.10 -2.33
N ASP A 62 5.23 5.70 -2.21
CA ASP A 62 5.46 7.15 -2.36
C ASP A 62 5.04 7.76 -3.68
N ARG A 63 4.99 6.98 -4.75
CA ARG A 63 4.52 7.41 -6.06
C ARG A 63 2.99 7.34 -6.23
N CYS A 64 2.26 6.92 -5.20
CA CYS A 64 0.80 6.87 -5.22
C CYS A 64 0.22 8.29 -5.00
N PRO A 65 -0.37 8.93 -6.03
CA PRO A 65 -0.87 10.30 -5.92
C PRO A 65 -2.12 10.41 -5.03
N SER A 66 -2.87 9.31 -4.89
CA SER A 66 -4.12 9.29 -4.11
C SER A 66 -3.91 8.86 -2.66
N PHE A 67 -2.67 8.57 -2.25
CA PHE A 67 -2.32 8.09 -0.92
C PHE A 67 -3.14 6.88 -0.43
N ALA A 68 -3.69 6.09 -1.35
CA ALA A 68 -4.50 4.91 -1.04
C ALA A 68 -3.69 3.75 -0.45
N LEU A 69 -2.37 3.77 -0.64
CA LEU A 69 -1.43 2.83 -0.07
C LEU A 69 -0.61 3.52 1.02
N GLY A 70 -0.57 2.88 2.18
CA GLY A 70 0.26 3.25 3.31
C GLY A 70 1.20 2.13 3.71
N TYR A 71 2.13 2.45 4.60
CA TYR A 71 3.03 1.46 5.18
C TYR A 71 3.38 1.82 6.61
N ARG A 72 3.88 0.82 7.34
CA ARG A 72 4.42 0.93 8.70
C ARG A 72 5.65 0.04 8.78
N THR A 73 6.82 0.61 8.98
CA THR A 73 8.07 -0.15 9.14
C THR A 73 8.43 -0.30 10.61
N GLU A 74 9.26 -1.31 10.93
CA GLU A 74 9.80 -1.47 12.30
C GLU A 74 10.75 -0.32 12.67
N ASP A 75 11.43 0.29 11.69
CA ASP A 75 12.21 1.53 11.85
C ASP A 75 11.37 2.77 12.26
N GLY A 76 10.06 2.64 12.43
CA GLY A 76 9.16 3.72 12.84
C GLY A 76 8.70 4.64 11.71
N ARG A 77 8.97 4.29 10.44
CA ARG A 77 8.45 5.04 9.30
C ARG A 77 6.99 4.66 9.10
N THR A 78 6.11 5.66 9.16
CA THR A 78 4.69 5.48 8.89
C THR A 78 4.26 6.44 7.80
N ARG A 79 3.41 5.95 6.90
CA ARG A 79 2.80 6.80 5.89
C ARG A 79 1.33 6.49 5.76
N THR A 80 0.53 7.47 6.12
CA THR A 80 -0.93 7.46 6.00
C THR A 80 -1.35 8.68 5.19
N ALA A 81 -2.50 8.59 4.53
CA ALA A 81 -3.01 9.70 3.74
C ALA A 81 -3.16 10.96 4.60
N PRO A 82 -2.76 12.15 4.10
CA PRO A 82 -3.05 13.40 4.79
C PRO A 82 -4.56 13.57 4.93
N SER A 83 -4.99 13.93 6.14
CA SER A 83 -6.35 14.32 6.46
C SER A 83 -6.51 15.80 6.14
N GLU A 84 -6.85 16.16 4.91
CA GLU A 84 -7.34 17.51 4.57
C GLU A 84 -8.72 17.42 3.94
#